data_AF-A0A7S1LUT9-F1
#
_entry.id   AF-A0A7S1LUT9-F1
#
_cell.length_a   1.000
_cell.length_b   1.000
_cell.length_c   1.000
_cell.angle_alpha   90.00
_cell.angle_beta   90.00
_cell.angle_gamma   90.00
#
_symmetry.space_group_name_H-M   'P 1'
#
loop_
_entity.id
_entity.type
_entity.pdbx_description
1 polymer ?
#
loop_
_entity_poly.entity_id
_entity_poly.type
_entity_poly.pdbx_seq_one_letter_code
_entity_poly.pdbx_strand_id
1 'polypeptide(L)'
;DFFQGSLNESQAMQVAEAMVKYLQPYGYDVLTIDEFWFADNCKAPVAPEPDITGTIGVRSCDGAASQEWVLSSEGLEEGYFSIASAGGDFHGVVDIYGCKTVNESPAYLFPRHSGLTEPQDACGGKNQLWKWDASTGKILNAMKDKCLDAHVGDERFIAADSVNLNACTGASNQRWEYDSATKVLKVAGRAEHDGGPWCLTAEPPEGRRPACIDEHGRPQPDKEKWPSAAGGQGLKPFADKIHAMGLRLGLHTLRGSISKAAIHAKSPILGFDGATVDKLATTGCDWNPNWFAVDETHPAAQAWLDSVYGQYAQWGIDFIKNDCIFSGNMVQSNIELVRKSLAKTGRDFEYSLSPGGSDPNEVAYAHAIADKVSIYRVTSDWHGGDLSYHFDIAHELEDLIGVSGLGTGLSFPDLDMLHPYKNTRTDLDFKLQMTLWSIARSPLIYGGDIRSTSLTADDFALMTNPEVLDVQELSSKNRQVFRSDGVVVWAASGPGESTYIALMNTGESAASVNVSFADLGIGEDSTCQARDLWDHLDKEMALGSVIRSVPGRNGAFLLKLSGCREGTALWL
;
A
#
# COMPACT_ATOMS: atom_id res chain seq x y z
N ASP A 1 -6.93 11.27 -2.18
CA ASP A 1 -5.87 10.31 -1.83
C ASP A 1 -4.98 10.15 -3.04
N PHE A 2 -3.68 10.46 -2.93
CA PHE A 2 -2.82 10.52 -4.12
C PHE A 2 -1.83 9.35 -4.15
N PHE A 3 -2.14 8.34 -4.95
CA PHE A 3 -1.28 7.17 -5.15
C PHE A 3 -0.27 7.41 -6.28
N GLN A 4 0.92 7.93 -5.95
CA GLN A 4 2.10 7.83 -6.81
C GLN A 4 3.39 7.76 -5.97
N GLY A 5 4.22 6.74 -6.20
CA GLY A 5 5.52 6.59 -5.53
C GLY A 5 6.54 7.71 -5.77
N SER A 6 6.21 8.68 -6.63
CA SER A 6 7.02 9.86 -6.92
C SER A 6 6.58 11.12 -6.17
N LEU A 7 5.51 11.09 -5.38
CA LEU A 7 4.98 12.27 -4.69
C LEU A 7 6.01 12.87 -3.72
N ASN A 8 6.26 14.18 -3.87
CA ASN A 8 7.05 14.99 -2.95
C ASN A 8 6.25 16.21 -2.45
N GLU A 9 6.79 16.93 -1.46
CA GLU A 9 6.14 18.07 -0.81
C GLU A 9 5.67 19.13 -1.82
N SER A 10 6.46 19.42 -2.85
CA SER A 10 6.11 20.42 -3.87
C SER A 10 4.90 19.97 -4.69
N GLN A 11 4.87 18.71 -5.11
CA GLN A 11 3.72 18.14 -5.82
C GLN A 11 2.49 18.07 -4.92
N ALA A 12 2.65 17.69 -3.65
CA ALA A 12 1.56 17.65 -2.68
C ALA A 12 0.96 19.06 -2.46
N MET A 13 1.80 20.11 -2.41
CA MET A 13 1.32 21.50 -2.37
C MET A 13 0.54 21.88 -3.63
N GLN A 14 0.99 21.50 -4.82
CA GLN A 14 0.26 21.79 -6.06
C GLN A 14 -1.10 21.06 -6.11
N VAL A 15 -1.16 19.84 -5.58
CA VAL A 15 -2.43 19.12 -5.41
C VAL A 15 -3.31 19.88 -4.42
N ALA A 16 -2.79 20.31 -3.26
CA ALA A 16 -3.55 21.12 -2.32
C ALA A 16 -4.11 22.40 -2.97
N GLU A 17 -3.32 23.11 -3.78
CA GLU A 17 -3.76 24.31 -4.49
C GLU A 17 -4.88 24.01 -5.50
N ALA A 18 -4.77 22.88 -6.22
CA ALA A 18 -5.82 22.42 -7.12
C ALA A 18 -7.08 22.00 -6.35
N MET A 19 -6.95 21.35 -5.18
CA MET A 19 -8.09 21.00 -4.33
C MET A 19 -8.83 22.25 -3.88
N VAL A 20 -8.13 23.26 -3.34
CA VAL A 20 -8.72 24.55 -2.94
C VAL A 20 -9.52 25.18 -4.07
N LYS A 21 -9.00 25.11 -5.30
CA LYS A 21 -9.65 25.70 -6.46
C LYS A 21 -10.89 24.93 -6.93
N TYR A 22 -10.80 23.61 -7.00
CA TYR A 22 -11.79 22.80 -7.73
C TYR A 22 -12.71 21.99 -6.84
N LEU A 23 -12.26 21.53 -5.67
CA LEU A 23 -12.97 20.52 -4.88
C LEU A 23 -13.37 21.01 -3.48
N GLN A 24 -12.53 21.81 -2.80
CA GLN A 24 -12.79 22.32 -1.45
C GLN A 24 -14.11 23.10 -1.32
N PRO A 25 -14.54 23.94 -2.31
CA PRO A 25 -15.84 24.61 -2.23
C PRO A 25 -17.05 23.66 -2.17
N TYR A 26 -16.83 22.38 -2.50
CA TYR A 26 -17.83 21.32 -2.54
C TYR A 26 -17.62 20.27 -1.44
N GLY A 27 -16.82 20.58 -0.41
CA GLY A 27 -16.68 19.74 0.79
C GLY A 27 -15.50 18.76 0.79
N TYR A 28 -14.72 18.68 -0.30
CA TYR A 28 -13.48 17.88 -0.33
C TYR A 28 -12.36 18.61 0.40
N ASP A 29 -12.16 18.30 1.68
CA ASP A 29 -11.28 19.07 2.56
C ASP A 29 -10.06 18.30 3.08
N VAL A 30 -9.94 16.99 2.83
CA VAL A 30 -8.79 16.18 3.30
C VAL A 30 -7.81 15.86 2.18
N LEU A 31 -6.58 16.37 2.29
CA LEU A 31 -5.45 15.90 1.48
C LEU A 31 -4.76 14.75 2.20
N THR A 32 -4.88 13.53 1.70
CA THR A 32 -4.17 12.36 2.25
C THR A 32 -2.89 12.08 1.47
N ILE A 33 -1.78 11.94 2.19
CA ILE A 33 -0.52 11.43 1.65
C ILE A 33 -0.56 9.90 1.75
N ASP A 34 -0.83 9.24 0.62
CA ASP A 34 -0.90 7.79 0.51
C ASP A 34 0.49 7.20 0.27
N GLU A 35 0.94 6.38 1.21
CA GLU A 35 2.28 5.77 1.20
C GLU A 35 3.43 6.79 1.07
N PHE A 36 4.67 6.28 1.01
CA PHE A 36 5.87 7.00 0.52
C PHE A 36 6.23 8.35 1.16
N TRP A 37 5.56 8.74 2.26
CA TRP A 37 5.88 9.93 3.03
C TRP A 37 7.10 9.70 3.92
N PHE A 38 7.27 8.47 4.37
CA PHE A 38 8.49 7.94 4.97
C PHE A 38 9.42 7.44 3.86
N ALA A 39 10.72 7.37 4.15
CA ALA A 39 11.69 6.87 3.18
C ALA A 39 11.53 5.36 2.97
N ASP A 40 11.33 4.91 1.72
CA ASP A 40 11.39 3.47 1.37
C ASP A 40 12.76 2.84 1.69
N ASN A 41 13.76 3.73 1.74
CA ASN A 41 15.13 3.61 2.19
C ASN A 41 15.24 3.42 3.72
N CYS A 42 14.15 3.00 4.38
CA CYS A 42 14.21 2.13 5.57
C CYS A 42 14.67 0.70 5.24
N LYS A 43 14.77 0.30 3.97
CA LYS A 43 15.75 -0.71 3.55
C LYS A 43 17.13 -0.16 3.91
N ALA A 44 18.02 -0.96 4.51
CA ALA A 44 19.42 -0.58 4.67
C ALA A 44 19.92 0.14 3.40
N PRO A 45 20.69 1.24 3.53
CA PRO A 45 20.83 2.25 2.48
C PRO A 45 21.17 1.63 1.12
N VAL A 46 20.39 1.97 0.09
CA VAL A 46 20.74 1.74 -1.32
C VAL A 46 20.85 3.12 -1.98
N ALA A 47 22.03 3.42 -2.52
CA ALA A 47 22.31 4.58 -3.36
C ALA A 47 21.47 4.52 -4.67
N PRO A 48 21.27 5.63 -5.40
CA PRO A 48 20.40 5.63 -6.59
C PRO A 48 20.92 4.69 -7.72
N GLU A 49 19.99 3.97 -8.38
CA GLU A 49 20.22 3.00 -9.48
C GLU A 49 20.19 3.64 -10.89
N PRO A 50 20.58 2.94 -12.00
CA PRO A 50 21.37 1.71 -12.12
C PRO A 50 22.59 1.91 -13.07
N ASP A 51 23.77 1.39 -12.70
CA ASP A 51 24.75 0.95 -13.69
C ASP A 51 25.26 -0.44 -13.30
N ILE A 52 25.28 -1.32 -14.29
CA ILE A 52 25.29 -2.77 -14.17
C ILE A 52 26.73 -3.23 -13.97
N THR A 53 27.29 -3.08 -12.77
CA THR A 53 28.58 -3.69 -12.40
C THR A 53 28.62 -4.08 -10.91
N GLY A 54 27.82 -5.09 -10.56
CA GLY A 54 27.90 -5.73 -9.25
C GLY A 54 29.26 -6.39 -9.04
N THR A 55 29.96 -5.95 -8.01
CA THR A 55 31.18 -6.56 -7.50
C THR A 55 30.95 -7.11 -6.11
N ILE A 56 31.49 -8.31 -5.85
CA ILE A 56 31.46 -8.98 -4.56
C ILE A 56 32.50 -8.31 -3.63
N GLY A 57 32.06 -7.70 -2.51
CA GLY A 57 32.93 -7.02 -1.54
C GLY A 57 33.41 -7.89 -0.36
N VAL A 58 34.55 -7.54 0.25
CA VAL A 58 35.26 -8.30 1.31
C VAL A 58 35.42 -7.43 2.60
N ARG A 59 35.15 -7.95 3.83
CA ARG A 59 35.32 -7.23 5.15
C ARG A 59 35.73 -8.13 6.35
N SER A 60 36.17 -7.54 7.48
CA SER A 60 36.66 -8.23 8.71
C SER A 60 35.62 -9.10 9.44
N CYS A 61 36.03 -10.23 10.04
CA CYS A 61 35.16 -11.26 10.61
C CYS A 61 34.85 -11.13 12.13
N ASP A 62 34.54 -9.93 12.66
CA ASP A 62 34.34 -9.72 14.11
C ASP A 62 32.90 -9.34 14.50
N GLY A 63 32.12 -10.32 14.97
CA GLY A 63 31.17 -10.08 16.07
C GLY A 63 29.66 -10.31 15.89
N ALA A 64 29.04 -10.17 14.71
CA ALA A 64 27.63 -10.60 14.48
C ALA A 64 27.22 -10.63 12.98
N ALA A 65 26.14 -11.37 12.70
CA ALA A 65 25.81 -12.08 11.45
C ALA A 65 25.65 -11.24 10.16
N SER A 66 26.32 -11.73 9.12
CA SER A 66 26.28 -11.32 7.72
C SER A 66 25.34 -12.20 6.90
N GLN A 67 24.91 -11.79 5.68
CA GLN A 67 24.31 -12.73 4.71
C GLN A 67 25.17 -14.01 4.60
N GLU A 68 24.56 -15.13 4.94
CA GLU A 68 25.21 -16.42 5.03
C GLU A 68 25.22 -17.11 3.66
N TRP A 69 26.36 -17.67 3.25
CA TRP A 69 26.47 -18.50 2.05
C TRP A 69 26.80 -19.93 2.50
N VAL A 70 26.01 -20.89 2.05
CA VAL A 70 26.17 -22.30 2.40
C VAL A 70 26.90 -23.05 1.28
N LEU A 71 27.84 -23.90 1.68
CA LEU A 71 28.45 -24.89 0.80
C LEU A 71 27.55 -26.12 0.79
N SER A 72 27.03 -26.51 -0.37
CA SER A 72 26.22 -27.72 -0.50
C SER A 72 26.96 -28.78 -1.32
N SER A 73 26.98 -30.01 -0.81
CA SER A 73 27.44 -31.21 -1.52
C SER A 73 26.27 -32.14 -1.87
N GLU A 74 25.03 -31.71 -1.62
CA GLU A 74 23.84 -32.54 -1.81
C GLU A 74 23.58 -32.79 -3.31
N GLY A 75 23.52 -34.07 -3.70
CA GLY A 75 23.31 -34.48 -5.09
C GLY A 75 24.54 -34.33 -6.01
N LEU A 76 25.73 -34.05 -5.47
CA LEU A 76 26.97 -33.85 -6.24
C LEU A 76 27.92 -35.06 -6.13
N GLU A 77 28.86 -35.17 -7.06
CA GLU A 77 29.93 -36.17 -7.02
C GLU A 77 30.84 -35.98 -5.80
N GLU A 78 31.35 -37.07 -5.23
CA GLU A 78 32.18 -37.07 -4.03
C GLU A 78 33.43 -36.18 -4.22
N GLY A 79 33.62 -35.22 -3.32
CA GLY A 79 34.71 -34.24 -3.34
C GLY A 79 34.39 -32.90 -4.00
N TYR A 80 33.16 -32.70 -4.50
CA TYR A 80 32.69 -31.43 -5.06
C TYR A 80 31.62 -30.76 -4.21
N PHE A 81 31.56 -29.43 -4.27
CA PHE A 81 30.57 -28.59 -3.61
C PHE A 81 30.15 -27.41 -4.49
N SER A 82 28.96 -26.85 -4.22
CA SER A 82 28.44 -25.60 -4.80
C SER A 82 28.35 -24.50 -3.73
N ILE A 83 28.31 -23.23 -4.15
CA ILE A 83 28.14 -22.07 -3.27
C ILE A 83 26.74 -21.51 -3.49
N ALA A 84 25.93 -21.45 -2.42
CA ALA A 84 24.54 -20.99 -2.46
C ALA A 84 24.25 -19.98 -1.35
N SER A 85 23.26 -19.10 -1.56
CA SER A 85 22.76 -18.17 -0.53
C SER A 85 21.98 -18.93 0.55
N ALA A 86 22.10 -18.54 1.83
CA ALA A 86 21.36 -19.14 2.93
C ALA A 86 20.22 -18.21 3.40
N GLY A 87 18.98 -18.60 3.12
CA GLY A 87 17.76 -17.93 3.58
C GLY A 87 16.75 -17.66 2.45
N GLY A 88 15.47 -17.86 2.75
CA GLY A 88 14.38 -18.07 1.80
C GLY A 88 14.16 -16.95 0.76
N ASP A 89 13.61 -17.37 -0.37
CA ASP A 89 13.26 -16.63 -1.61
C ASP A 89 14.33 -16.51 -2.71
N PHE A 90 15.59 -16.88 -2.46
CA PHE A 90 16.55 -17.17 -3.54
C PHE A 90 16.84 -18.67 -3.62
N HIS A 91 15.90 -19.42 -4.20
CA HIS A 91 16.17 -20.80 -4.62
C HIS A 91 17.04 -20.82 -5.88
N GLY A 92 18.36 -20.60 -5.75
CA GLY A 92 19.25 -20.65 -6.90
C GLY A 92 20.73 -20.65 -6.54
N VAL A 93 21.45 -21.67 -7.03
CA VAL A 93 22.91 -21.66 -7.17
C VAL A 93 23.32 -20.43 -7.97
N VAL A 94 24.39 -19.74 -7.58
CA VAL A 94 24.94 -18.60 -8.33
C VAL A 94 25.35 -19.08 -9.73
N ASP A 95 24.79 -18.45 -10.77
CA ASP A 95 25.06 -18.79 -12.17
C ASP A 95 26.26 -18.01 -12.70
N ILE A 96 27.04 -18.66 -13.57
CA ILE A 96 28.11 -18.02 -14.33
C ILE A 96 27.71 -18.09 -15.81
N TYR A 97 27.44 -16.93 -16.41
CA TYR A 97 27.07 -16.84 -17.82
C TYR A 97 28.31 -17.02 -18.73
N GLY A 98 28.19 -17.88 -19.75
CA GLY A 98 29.19 -18.01 -20.82
C GLY A 98 30.14 -19.22 -20.71
N CYS A 99 29.77 -20.33 -21.34
CA CYS A 99 30.50 -21.60 -21.30
C CYS A 99 31.75 -21.71 -22.20
N LYS A 100 32.10 -20.65 -22.93
CA LYS A 100 33.27 -20.62 -23.82
C LYS A 100 34.12 -19.40 -23.51
N THR A 101 35.10 -19.55 -22.61
CA THR A 101 36.26 -18.66 -22.62
C THR A 101 37.21 -19.11 -23.73
N VAL A 102 36.77 -19.05 -24.98
CA VAL A 102 37.71 -19.01 -26.10
C VAL A 102 38.21 -17.57 -26.07
N ASN A 103 39.43 -17.35 -25.54
CA ASN A 103 40.13 -16.05 -25.41
C ASN A 103 40.12 -15.37 -24.02
N GLU A 104 40.16 -16.11 -22.91
CA GLU A 104 40.55 -15.54 -21.59
C GLU A 104 39.69 -14.35 -21.09
N SER A 105 38.43 -14.23 -21.51
CA SER A 105 37.55 -13.17 -21.00
C SER A 105 37.08 -13.46 -19.55
N PRO A 106 36.92 -12.41 -18.72
CA PRO A 106 36.48 -12.56 -17.33
C PRO A 106 35.05 -13.10 -17.27
N ALA A 107 34.81 -14.04 -16.36
CA ALA A 107 33.48 -14.55 -16.02
C ALA A 107 33.07 -14.04 -14.64
N TYR A 108 31.84 -13.55 -14.53
CA TYR A 108 31.27 -12.93 -13.33
C TYR A 108 30.28 -13.89 -12.62
N LEU A 109 30.16 -13.75 -11.30
CA LEU A 109 29.20 -14.48 -10.47
C LEU A 109 27.87 -13.73 -10.42
N PHE A 110 26.75 -14.36 -10.82
CA PHE A 110 25.42 -13.77 -10.82
C PHE A 110 24.42 -14.54 -9.95
N PRO A 111 23.52 -13.88 -9.19
CA PRO A 111 22.37 -14.56 -8.63
C PRO A 111 21.51 -15.16 -9.75
N ARG A 112 21.01 -16.39 -9.57
CA ARG A 112 20.19 -17.07 -10.58
C ARG A 112 18.94 -16.27 -10.90
N HIS A 113 18.72 -15.92 -12.17
CA HIS A 113 17.49 -15.28 -12.61
C HIS A 113 16.31 -16.28 -12.58
N SER A 114 15.23 -15.93 -11.88
CA SER A 114 13.94 -16.63 -11.98
C SER A 114 13.33 -16.35 -13.37
N GLY A 115 13.52 -17.26 -14.32
CA GLY A 115 12.94 -17.12 -15.66
C GLY A 115 13.66 -17.86 -16.80
N LEU A 116 14.82 -18.46 -16.56
CA LEU A 116 15.49 -19.29 -17.56
C LEU A 116 15.04 -20.74 -17.41
N THR A 117 14.09 -21.16 -18.26
CA THR A 117 13.51 -22.52 -18.23
C THR A 117 14.31 -23.56 -19.01
N GLU A 118 15.48 -23.22 -19.56
CA GLU A 118 16.38 -24.22 -20.13
C GLU A 118 17.81 -24.08 -19.59
N PRO A 119 18.47 -25.18 -19.17
CA PRO A 119 19.91 -25.16 -18.99
C PRO A 119 20.53 -24.89 -20.36
N GLN A 120 21.31 -23.82 -20.52
CA GLN A 120 22.09 -23.66 -21.75
C GLN A 120 23.12 -24.80 -21.80
N ASP A 121 22.80 -25.81 -22.62
CA ASP A 121 23.35 -27.17 -22.74
C ASP A 121 24.86 -27.30 -23.06
N ALA A 122 25.67 -26.24 -22.96
CA ALA A 122 27.07 -26.31 -23.36
C ALA A 122 28.01 -26.93 -22.30
N CYS A 123 27.64 -26.95 -21.00
CA CYS A 123 28.52 -27.46 -19.93
C CYS A 123 27.84 -28.36 -18.87
N GLY A 124 26.53 -28.57 -18.93
CA GLY A 124 25.80 -29.43 -17.99
C GLY A 124 25.97 -29.05 -16.51
N GLY A 125 26.06 -27.75 -16.17
CA GLY A 125 26.19 -27.25 -14.78
C GLY A 125 27.59 -27.35 -14.15
N LYS A 126 28.60 -27.84 -14.89
CA LYS A 126 29.96 -28.07 -14.36
C LYS A 126 30.73 -26.81 -13.94
N ASN A 127 30.33 -25.64 -14.43
CA ASN A 127 30.90 -24.35 -14.03
C ASN A 127 30.53 -23.92 -12.60
N GLN A 128 29.59 -24.60 -11.95
CA GLN A 128 29.14 -24.31 -10.58
C GLN A 128 29.72 -25.30 -9.55
N LEU A 129 30.52 -26.28 -10.00
CA LEU A 129 31.11 -27.33 -9.18
C LEU A 129 32.55 -26.99 -8.83
N TRP A 130 32.83 -26.94 -7.53
CA TRP A 130 34.14 -26.58 -6.98
C TRP A 130 34.69 -27.71 -6.14
N LYS A 131 36.01 -27.87 -6.14
CA LYS A 131 36.71 -28.81 -5.25
C LYS A 131 37.88 -28.14 -4.57
N TRP A 132 38.17 -28.57 -3.36
CA TRP A 132 39.40 -28.21 -2.68
C TRP A 132 40.51 -29.18 -3.06
N ASP A 133 41.62 -28.66 -3.58
CA ASP A 133 42.84 -29.42 -3.78
C ASP A 133 43.79 -29.20 -2.59
N ALA A 134 43.84 -30.19 -1.71
CA ALA A 134 44.65 -30.17 -0.50
C ALA A 134 46.17 -30.17 -0.78
N SER A 135 46.61 -30.58 -1.97
CA SER A 135 48.04 -30.60 -2.32
C SER A 135 48.57 -29.23 -2.73
N THR A 136 47.69 -28.39 -3.30
CA THR A 136 48.03 -27.05 -3.77
C THR A 136 47.46 -25.94 -2.90
N GLY A 137 46.52 -26.27 -2.00
CA GLY A 137 45.84 -25.31 -1.15
C GLY A 137 44.87 -24.41 -1.91
N LYS A 138 44.24 -24.92 -2.98
CA LYS A 138 43.44 -24.11 -3.92
C LYS A 138 42.02 -24.64 -4.09
N ILE A 139 41.12 -23.72 -4.45
CA ILE A 139 39.77 -24.06 -4.90
C ILE A 139 39.77 -24.09 -6.43
N LEU A 140 39.42 -25.26 -6.98
CA LEU A 140 39.44 -25.54 -8.40
C LEU A 140 38.01 -25.72 -8.92
N ASN A 141 37.71 -25.14 -10.07
CA ASN A 141 36.45 -25.39 -10.79
C ASN A 141 36.51 -26.70 -11.60
N ALA A 142 35.38 -27.38 -11.78
CA ALA A 142 35.29 -28.60 -12.59
C ALA A 142 35.47 -28.41 -14.11
N MET A 143 35.58 -27.15 -14.60
CA MET A 143 35.76 -26.77 -16.00
C MET A 143 37.22 -26.55 -16.47
N LYS A 144 38.20 -27.32 -15.99
CA LYS A 144 39.63 -27.27 -16.39
C LYS A 144 40.46 -26.20 -15.65
N ASP A 145 40.71 -26.41 -14.36
CA ASP A 145 41.75 -25.70 -13.60
C ASP A 145 41.65 -24.16 -13.68
N LYS A 146 40.43 -23.65 -13.47
CA LYS A 146 40.17 -22.22 -13.24
C LYS A 146 40.01 -21.96 -11.74
N CYS A 147 40.57 -20.85 -11.27
CA CYS A 147 40.65 -20.46 -9.87
C CYS A 147 39.81 -19.20 -9.61
N LEU A 148 39.29 -19.06 -8.38
CA LEU A 148 38.64 -17.84 -7.91
C LEU A 148 39.71 -16.76 -7.65
N ASP A 149 39.60 -15.59 -8.28
CA ASP A 149 40.56 -14.47 -8.22
C ASP A 149 39.86 -13.20 -7.70
N ALA A 150 40.57 -12.36 -6.95
CA ALA A 150 40.11 -11.05 -6.50
C ALA A 150 41.00 -9.97 -7.12
N HIS A 151 40.44 -9.15 -8.02
CA HIS A 151 41.19 -8.15 -8.78
C HIS A 151 41.10 -6.75 -8.15
N VAL A 152 42.24 -6.04 -8.11
CA VAL A 152 42.32 -4.60 -7.80
C VAL A 152 42.52 -3.87 -9.13
N GLY A 153 41.56 -3.03 -9.52
CA GLY A 153 41.57 -2.36 -10.82
C GLY A 153 42.63 -1.27 -10.97
N ASP A 154 43.17 -1.17 -12.19
CA ASP A 154 43.86 -0.01 -12.77
C ASP A 154 42.89 1.17 -12.84
N GLU A 155 43.32 2.36 -12.40
CA GLU A 155 42.52 3.59 -12.22
C GLU A 155 41.84 4.13 -13.51
N ARG A 156 42.02 3.46 -14.65
CA ARG A 156 41.50 3.88 -15.97
C ARG A 156 40.16 3.25 -16.37
N PHE A 157 39.65 2.27 -15.62
CA PHE A 157 38.30 1.71 -15.82
C PHE A 157 37.55 1.64 -14.49
N ILE A 158 36.31 2.12 -14.49
CA ILE A 158 35.49 2.37 -13.31
C ILE A 158 34.97 1.04 -12.74
N ALA A 159 35.66 0.48 -11.74
CA ALA A 159 35.13 -0.31 -10.62
C ALA A 159 36.31 -0.87 -9.80
N ALA A 160 36.47 -0.42 -8.54
CA ALA A 160 37.41 -1.01 -7.60
C ALA A 160 36.76 -2.22 -6.90
N ASP A 161 37.55 -3.29 -6.77
CA ASP A 161 37.30 -4.57 -6.06
C ASP A 161 36.29 -5.55 -6.68
N SER A 162 36.76 -6.47 -7.56
CA SER A 162 35.94 -7.53 -8.18
C SER A 162 36.43 -8.96 -7.91
N VAL A 163 35.52 -9.94 -7.87
CA VAL A 163 35.84 -11.38 -7.85
C VAL A 163 35.60 -11.96 -9.25
N ASN A 164 36.65 -12.52 -9.87
CA ASN A 164 36.66 -13.02 -11.25
C ASN A 164 37.16 -14.47 -11.34
N LEU A 165 36.90 -15.14 -12.46
CA LEU A 165 37.48 -16.45 -12.76
C LEU A 165 38.61 -16.36 -13.79
N ASN A 166 39.79 -16.86 -13.42
CA ASN A 166 41.00 -16.84 -14.24
C ASN A 166 41.68 -18.21 -14.35
N ALA A 167 42.61 -18.35 -15.30
CA ALA A 167 43.46 -19.54 -15.41
C ALA A 167 44.30 -19.74 -14.13
N CYS A 168 44.37 -20.96 -13.60
CA CYS A 168 45.23 -21.26 -12.46
C CYS A 168 46.71 -21.25 -12.87
N THR A 169 47.35 -20.07 -12.89
CA THR A 169 48.75 -19.88 -13.34
C THR A 169 49.79 -19.93 -12.21
N GLY A 170 49.36 -19.90 -10.94
CA GLY A 170 50.26 -19.98 -9.77
C GLY A 170 50.92 -18.67 -9.35
N ALA A 171 50.44 -17.52 -9.88
CA ALA A 171 50.93 -16.18 -9.55
C ALA A 171 50.17 -15.52 -8.37
N SER A 172 50.60 -14.31 -7.95
CA SER A 172 50.11 -13.55 -6.78
C SER A 172 48.67 -13.03 -6.86
N ASN A 173 47.96 -13.36 -7.95
CA ASN A 173 46.55 -13.07 -8.19
C ASN A 173 45.68 -14.30 -7.86
N GLN A 174 46.03 -15.09 -6.85
CA GLN A 174 45.27 -16.25 -6.40
C GLN A 174 45.14 -16.14 -4.88
N ARG A 175 44.10 -15.46 -4.42
CA ARG A 175 44.03 -14.92 -3.06
C ARG A 175 43.01 -15.62 -2.17
N TRP A 176 42.68 -16.90 -2.34
CA TRP A 176 41.67 -17.58 -1.50
C TRP A 176 42.16 -18.91 -0.92
N GLU A 177 41.97 -19.10 0.38
CA GLU A 177 42.31 -20.32 1.14
C GLU A 177 41.05 -20.86 1.84
N TYR A 178 40.90 -22.19 1.89
CA TYR A 178 39.79 -22.85 2.57
C TYR A 178 40.24 -23.54 3.86
N ASP A 179 39.62 -23.16 4.97
CA ASP A 179 39.86 -23.75 6.27
C ASP A 179 38.98 -24.99 6.44
N SER A 180 39.60 -26.17 6.31
CA SER A 180 38.88 -27.44 6.37
C SER A 180 38.26 -27.77 7.73
N ALA A 181 38.73 -27.13 8.82
CA ALA A 181 38.24 -27.34 10.18
C ALA A 181 37.01 -26.47 10.48
N THR A 182 37.01 -25.22 10.02
CA THR A 182 35.90 -24.27 10.24
C THR A 182 34.95 -24.15 9.06
N LYS A 183 35.27 -24.75 7.91
CA LYS A 183 34.51 -24.70 6.65
C LYS A 183 34.37 -23.28 6.06
N VAL A 184 35.37 -22.43 6.25
CA VAL A 184 35.36 -21.01 5.82
C VAL A 184 36.38 -20.71 4.72
N LEU A 185 36.03 -19.80 3.81
CA LEU A 185 36.84 -19.27 2.71
C LEU A 185 37.48 -17.92 3.13
N LYS A 186 38.81 -17.78 3.07
CA LYS A 186 39.59 -16.61 3.53
C LYS A 186 40.48 -16.03 2.43
N VAL A 187 40.81 -14.73 2.51
CA VAL A 187 41.71 -14.08 1.54
C VAL A 187 43.20 -14.27 1.92
N ALA A 188 43.98 -14.92 1.06
CA ALA A 188 45.39 -15.26 1.31
C ALA A 188 46.33 -14.03 1.33
N GLY A 189 47.20 -13.94 2.33
CA GLY A 189 48.34 -13.01 2.37
C GLY A 189 48.08 -11.56 2.81
N ARG A 190 46.91 -11.22 3.38
CA ARG A 190 46.70 -9.94 4.07
C ARG A 190 46.92 -10.07 5.58
N ALA A 191 47.54 -9.05 6.19
CA ALA A 191 47.62 -8.94 7.64
C ALA A 191 46.22 -8.68 8.22
N GLU A 192 45.96 -9.28 9.38
CA GLU A 192 44.76 -9.08 10.22
C GLU A 192 44.58 -7.58 10.53
N HIS A 193 43.34 -7.12 10.61
CA HIS A 193 43.03 -5.75 11.03
C HIS A 193 42.12 -5.80 12.25
N ASP A 194 42.52 -5.16 13.37
CA ASP A 194 41.78 -4.94 14.62
C ASP A 194 40.59 -5.90 14.91
N GLY A 195 40.87 -7.20 14.92
CA GLY A 195 39.95 -8.23 15.44
C GLY A 195 39.96 -9.58 14.71
N GLY A 196 40.21 -9.65 13.40
CA GLY A 196 40.17 -10.94 12.68
C GLY A 196 40.48 -10.91 11.17
N PRO A 197 40.40 -12.06 10.46
CA PRO A 197 40.67 -12.17 9.03
C PRO A 197 39.60 -11.48 8.17
N TRP A 198 39.81 -11.41 6.84
CA TRP A 198 38.85 -10.85 5.88
C TRP A 198 37.92 -11.95 5.29
N CYS A 199 36.60 -11.73 5.32
CA CYS A 199 35.48 -12.61 4.93
C CYS A 199 34.54 -11.94 3.89
N LEU A 200 33.66 -12.73 3.26
CA LEU A 200 32.48 -12.23 2.51
C LEU A 200 31.34 -11.94 3.49
N THR A 201 30.80 -10.70 3.55
CA THR A 201 29.77 -10.30 4.55
C THR A 201 28.73 -9.30 4.02
N ALA A 202 27.48 -9.32 4.53
CA ALA A 202 26.49 -8.24 4.34
C ALA A 202 25.66 -7.92 5.61
N GLU A 203 25.80 -6.70 6.15
CA GLU A 203 24.84 -5.90 6.95
C GLU A 203 25.50 -4.52 7.28
N PRO A 204 24.73 -3.43 7.52
CA PRO A 204 25.27 -2.12 7.89
C PRO A 204 25.71 -2.08 9.38
N PRO A 205 26.66 -1.20 9.76
CA PRO A 205 27.26 -1.21 11.09
C PRO A 205 26.27 -0.83 12.20
N GLU A 206 26.39 -1.50 13.35
CA GLU A 206 25.77 -1.07 14.61
C GLU A 206 26.07 0.42 14.87
N GLY A 207 25.04 1.17 15.25
CA GLY A 207 25.13 2.58 15.62
C GLY A 207 24.78 3.59 14.51
N ARG A 208 24.48 3.17 13.28
CA ARG A 208 23.82 4.03 12.28
C ARG A 208 22.33 3.77 12.25
N ARG A 209 21.56 4.62 12.95
CA ARG A 209 20.10 4.65 12.84
C ARG A 209 19.71 5.07 11.42
N PRO A 210 18.84 4.32 10.71
CA PRO A 210 18.28 4.77 9.45
C PRO A 210 17.59 6.12 9.64
N ALA A 211 17.82 7.09 8.76
CA ALA A 211 17.26 8.43 8.87
C ALA A 211 15.71 8.48 8.85
N CYS A 212 15.08 7.34 8.56
CA CYS A 212 13.64 7.12 8.47
C CYS A 212 12.98 6.70 9.79
N ILE A 213 13.75 6.55 10.89
CA ILE A 213 13.23 6.35 12.25
C ILE A 213 13.93 7.31 13.24
N ASP A 214 13.26 7.69 14.31
CA ASP A 214 13.87 8.46 15.40
C ASP A 214 14.57 7.57 16.45
N GLU A 215 15.06 8.16 17.53
CA GLU A 215 15.70 7.44 18.65
C GLU A 215 14.82 6.41 19.34
N HIS A 216 13.51 6.48 19.16
CA HIS A 216 12.52 5.58 19.73
C HIS A 216 11.96 4.59 18.71
N GLY A 217 12.43 4.64 17.47
CA GLY A 217 11.99 3.77 16.38
C GLY A 217 10.75 4.29 15.66
N ARG A 218 10.22 5.47 16.00
CA ARG A 218 9.02 6.01 15.37
C ARG A 218 9.32 6.46 13.93
N PRO A 219 8.49 6.11 12.94
CA PRO A 219 8.70 6.50 11.55
C PRO A 219 8.86 8.01 11.36
N GLN A 220 9.81 8.41 10.52
CA GLN A 220 10.11 9.80 10.18
C GLN A 220 9.94 10.04 8.66
N PRO A 221 9.53 11.25 8.25
CA PRO A 221 9.36 11.57 6.83
C PRO A 221 10.69 11.52 6.09
N ASP A 222 10.66 11.10 4.82
CA ASP A 222 11.82 11.23 3.93
C ASP A 222 12.14 12.71 3.71
N LYS A 223 13.31 13.17 4.16
CA LYS A 223 13.70 14.58 4.05
C LYS A 223 14.01 15.02 2.62
N GLU A 224 14.26 14.08 1.70
CA GLU A 224 14.43 14.40 0.29
C GLU A 224 13.08 14.70 -0.37
N LYS A 225 12.04 13.92 -0.02
CA LYS A 225 10.66 14.16 -0.49
C LYS A 225 9.98 15.30 0.28
N TRP A 226 10.27 15.42 1.58
CA TRP A 226 9.67 16.36 2.53
C TRP A 226 10.73 17.25 3.18
N PRO A 227 11.34 18.17 2.41
CA PRO A 227 12.41 19.02 2.91
C PRO A 227 12.00 19.89 4.11
N SER A 228 10.71 20.20 4.26
CA SER A 228 10.23 20.92 5.45
C SER A 228 10.33 20.12 6.74
N ALA A 229 10.49 18.79 6.68
CA ALA A 229 10.74 17.94 7.84
C ALA A 229 12.17 18.05 8.40
N ALA A 230 13.05 18.81 7.74
CA ALA A 230 14.38 19.12 8.24
C ALA A 230 14.33 19.77 9.64
N GLY A 231 15.36 19.51 10.45
CA GLY A 231 15.46 20.04 11.82
C GLY A 231 14.57 19.32 12.85
N GLY A 232 14.01 18.15 12.53
CA GLY A 232 13.26 17.33 13.49
C GLY A 232 11.82 17.77 13.73
N GLN A 233 11.27 18.60 12.84
CA GLN A 233 9.89 19.10 12.93
C GLN A 233 8.86 18.13 12.33
N GLY A 234 9.34 17.08 11.65
CA GLY A 234 8.50 16.13 10.91
C GLY A 234 7.54 16.83 9.95
N LEU A 235 6.31 16.36 9.84
CA LEU A 235 5.33 16.94 8.91
C LEU A 235 4.68 18.24 9.39
N LYS A 236 4.99 18.73 10.60
CA LYS A 236 4.34 19.92 11.16
C LYS A 236 4.37 21.14 10.22
N PRO A 237 5.52 21.55 9.65
CA PRO A 237 5.54 22.74 8.81
C PRO A 237 4.76 22.57 7.51
N PHE A 238 4.62 21.34 7.00
CA PHE A 238 3.76 21.04 5.85
C PHE A 238 2.29 21.08 6.25
N ALA A 239 1.91 20.43 7.36
CA ALA A 239 0.55 20.46 7.90
C ALA A 239 0.06 21.89 8.14
N ASP A 240 0.90 22.74 8.74
CA ASP A 240 0.56 24.15 8.99
C ASP A 240 0.26 24.91 7.68
N LYS A 241 0.94 24.58 6.56
CA LYS A 241 0.62 25.15 5.23
C LYS A 241 -0.73 24.65 4.72
N ILE A 242 -1.00 23.35 4.84
CA ILE A 242 -2.27 22.74 4.42
C ILE A 242 -3.45 23.32 5.23
N HIS A 243 -3.30 23.45 6.55
CA HIS A 243 -4.30 24.08 7.42
C HIS A 243 -4.50 25.55 7.09
N ALA A 244 -3.45 26.30 6.74
CA ALA A 244 -3.58 27.70 6.32
C ALA A 244 -4.37 27.88 5.02
N MET A 245 -4.49 26.81 4.21
CA MET A 245 -5.33 26.76 3.02
C MET A 245 -6.79 26.34 3.33
N GLY A 246 -7.11 26.06 4.59
CA GLY A 246 -8.43 25.56 5.02
C GLY A 246 -8.66 24.08 4.72
N LEU A 247 -7.60 23.32 4.43
CA LEU A 247 -7.65 21.87 4.24
C LEU A 247 -7.18 21.16 5.50
N ARG A 248 -7.55 19.89 5.64
CA ARG A 248 -7.05 18.92 6.63
C ARG A 248 -5.98 18.02 5.99
N LEU A 249 -5.02 17.55 6.78
CA LEU A 249 -3.95 16.67 6.33
C LEU A 249 -4.15 15.23 6.82
N GLY A 250 -4.24 14.29 5.88
CA GLY A 250 -4.27 12.86 6.14
C GLY A 250 -2.92 12.17 5.93
N LEU A 251 -2.70 11.10 6.68
CA LEU A 251 -1.48 10.30 6.63
C LEU A 251 -1.80 8.80 6.55
N HIS A 252 -1.21 8.12 5.58
CA HIS A 252 -1.22 6.66 5.50
C HIS A 252 -0.27 6.03 6.52
N THR A 253 -0.73 4.96 7.17
CA THR A 253 0.02 4.20 8.18
C THR A 253 -0.23 2.72 7.98
N LEU A 254 0.70 1.87 8.37
CA LEU A 254 0.60 0.43 8.15
C LEU A 254 0.55 -0.33 9.47
N ARG A 255 -0.42 -1.24 9.61
CA ARG A 255 -0.53 -2.16 10.75
C ARG A 255 -0.48 -1.40 12.09
N GLY A 256 0.50 -1.70 12.95
CA GLY A 256 0.77 -1.01 14.22
C GLY A 256 1.90 0.02 14.12
N SER A 257 2.22 0.48 12.91
CA SER A 257 3.33 1.39 12.58
C SER A 257 4.72 0.90 13.02
N ILE A 258 4.90 -0.40 13.24
CA ILE A 258 6.21 -1.00 13.51
C ILE A 258 6.91 -1.25 12.18
N SER A 259 8.03 -0.56 11.94
CA SER A 259 8.86 -0.79 10.76
C SER A 259 9.96 -1.83 11.04
N LYS A 260 10.38 -2.54 9.99
CA LYS A 260 11.55 -3.44 10.02
C LYS A 260 12.81 -2.74 10.52
N ALA A 261 12.98 -1.46 10.16
CA ALA A 261 14.09 -0.63 10.64
C ALA A 261 14.08 -0.49 12.18
N ALA A 262 12.91 -0.24 12.77
CA ALA A 262 12.76 -0.09 14.22
C ALA A 262 13.04 -1.41 14.97
N ILE A 263 12.60 -2.54 14.39
CA ILE A 263 12.90 -3.90 14.88
C ILE A 263 14.41 -4.15 14.86
N HIS A 264 15.07 -3.97 13.72
CA HIS A 264 16.52 -4.20 13.58
C HIS A 264 17.33 -3.33 14.52
N ALA A 265 16.93 -2.07 14.69
CA ALA A 265 17.59 -1.13 15.61
C ALA A 265 17.32 -1.44 17.10
N LYS A 266 16.41 -2.36 17.42
CA LYS A 266 15.95 -2.66 18.79
C LYS A 266 15.63 -1.37 19.55
N SER A 267 14.88 -0.49 18.89
CA SER A 267 14.69 0.88 19.39
C SER A 267 13.95 0.86 20.73
N PRO A 268 14.38 1.68 21.72
CA PRO A 268 13.68 1.78 23.00
C PRO A 268 12.33 2.48 22.83
N ILE A 269 11.30 1.98 23.52
CA ILE A 269 9.94 2.52 23.40
C ILE A 269 9.82 3.78 24.25
N LEU A 270 9.42 4.90 23.64
CA LEU A 270 9.22 6.16 24.35
C LEU A 270 8.14 5.99 25.43
N GLY A 271 8.49 6.30 26.69
CA GLY A 271 7.56 6.21 27.82
C GLY A 271 7.40 4.80 28.40
N PHE A 272 8.25 3.83 28.02
CA PHE A 272 8.25 2.50 28.61
C PHE A 272 9.68 1.95 28.78
N ASP A 273 10.08 1.70 30.02
CA ASP A 273 11.40 1.14 30.33
C ASP A 273 11.42 -0.38 30.19
N GLY A 274 12.52 -0.93 29.66
CA GLY A 274 12.76 -2.38 29.65
C GLY A 274 12.15 -3.16 28.48
N ALA A 275 11.65 -2.47 27.45
CA ALA A 275 11.20 -3.10 26.22
C ALA A 275 11.69 -2.34 24.97
N THR A 276 11.87 -3.08 23.89
CA THR A 276 12.34 -2.60 22.60
C THR A 276 11.36 -3.03 21.51
N VAL A 277 11.33 -2.30 20.40
CA VAL A 277 10.35 -2.52 19.31
C VAL A 277 10.39 -3.95 18.74
N ASP A 278 11.54 -4.62 18.73
CA ASP A 278 11.66 -6.03 18.28
C ASP A 278 10.84 -7.02 19.13
N LYS A 279 10.43 -6.64 20.35
CA LYS A 279 9.58 -7.45 21.23
C LYS A 279 8.09 -7.23 21.01
N LEU A 280 7.71 -6.22 20.23
CA LEU A 280 6.32 -5.89 19.95
C LEU A 280 5.82 -6.38 18.59
N ALA A 281 6.71 -6.67 17.64
CA ALA A 281 6.31 -6.98 16.28
C ALA A 281 5.65 -8.37 16.16
N THR A 282 4.51 -8.44 15.48
CA THR A 282 3.80 -9.70 15.19
C THR A 282 3.68 -9.97 13.68
N THR A 283 2.47 -9.91 13.14
CA THR A 283 2.19 -10.23 11.74
C THR A 283 2.58 -9.08 10.81
N GLY A 284 3.18 -9.43 9.67
CA GLY A 284 3.52 -8.48 8.62
C GLY A 284 2.33 -8.10 7.75
N CYS A 285 2.47 -7.03 6.97
CA CYS A 285 1.60 -6.70 5.84
C CYS A 285 2.07 -7.46 4.59
N ASP A 286 1.16 -8.14 3.89
CA ASP A 286 1.53 -9.07 2.80
C ASP A 286 2.16 -8.35 1.62
N TRP A 287 1.58 -7.23 1.20
CA TRP A 287 2.12 -6.42 0.10
C TRP A 287 3.28 -5.51 0.54
N ASN A 288 3.41 -5.24 1.85
CA ASN A 288 4.51 -4.46 2.41
C ASN A 288 5.18 -5.16 3.61
N PRO A 289 6.07 -6.13 3.36
CA PRO A 289 6.65 -7.00 4.40
C PRO A 289 7.62 -6.27 5.35
N ASN A 290 7.75 -4.94 5.23
CA ASN A 290 8.56 -4.12 6.13
C ASN A 290 7.75 -3.54 7.30
N TRP A 291 6.46 -3.80 7.39
CA TRP A 291 5.58 -3.23 8.41
C TRP A 291 4.80 -4.29 9.15
N PHE A 292 4.74 -4.16 10.48
CA PHE A 292 4.25 -5.17 11.39
C PHE A 292 3.17 -4.64 12.32
N ALA A 293 2.24 -5.53 12.69
CA ALA A 293 1.31 -5.30 13.78
C ALA A 293 2.02 -5.33 15.14
N VAL A 294 1.34 -4.81 16.16
CA VAL A 294 1.80 -4.82 17.55
C VAL A 294 1.20 -6.05 18.25
N ASP A 295 1.99 -6.71 19.09
CA ASP A 295 1.52 -7.68 20.08
C ASP A 295 0.73 -6.95 21.16
N GLU A 296 -0.59 -7.04 21.10
CA GLU A 296 -1.51 -6.37 22.01
C GLU A 296 -1.39 -6.87 23.45
N THR A 297 -0.78 -8.04 23.67
CA THR A 297 -0.63 -8.64 25.00
C THR A 297 0.61 -8.11 25.74
N HIS A 298 1.55 -7.54 24.99
CA HIS A 298 2.78 -7.00 25.57
C HIS A 298 2.50 -5.70 26.33
N PRO A 299 3.00 -5.51 27.57
CA PRO A 299 2.70 -4.34 28.40
C PRO A 299 3.15 -3.01 27.78
N ALA A 300 4.10 -3.03 26.86
CA ALA A 300 4.58 -1.85 26.14
C ALA A 300 3.75 -1.45 24.90
N ALA A 301 2.76 -2.26 24.50
CA ALA A 301 1.99 -2.06 23.27
C ALA A 301 1.28 -0.68 23.22
N GLN A 302 0.56 -0.33 24.30
CA GLN A 302 -0.12 0.97 24.37
C GLN A 302 0.88 2.14 24.38
N ALA A 303 2.01 2.00 25.09
CA ALA A 303 3.03 3.06 25.14
C ALA A 303 3.64 3.33 23.76
N TRP A 304 3.89 2.27 22.99
CA TRP A 304 4.34 2.39 21.60
C TRP A 304 3.33 3.18 20.75
N LEU A 305 2.07 2.77 20.72
CA LEU A 305 1.04 3.43 19.91
C LEU A 305 0.76 4.87 20.40
N ASP A 306 0.71 5.10 21.71
CA ASP A 306 0.61 6.44 22.30
C ASP A 306 1.75 7.35 21.80
N SER A 307 2.96 6.81 21.68
CA SER A 307 4.14 7.57 21.24
C SER A 307 4.10 7.94 19.75
N VAL A 308 3.59 7.03 18.91
CA VAL A 308 3.47 7.19 17.45
C VAL A 308 2.31 8.13 17.10
N TYR A 309 1.11 7.87 17.62
CA TYR A 309 -0.05 8.73 17.35
C TYR A 309 0.06 10.10 18.04
N GLY A 310 0.75 10.17 19.19
CA GLY A 310 1.14 11.44 19.79
C GLY A 310 2.07 12.27 18.88
N GLN A 311 2.99 11.63 18.16
CA GLN A 311 3.84 12.29 17.16
C GLN A 311 2.99 12.82 15.99
N TYR A 312 2.06 12.03 15.46
CA TYR A 312 1.17 12.47 14.38
C TYR A 312 0.28 13.64 14.81
N ALA A 313 -0.20 13.65 16.05
CA ALA A 313 -0.93 14.79 16.61
C ALA A 313 -0.05 16.04 16.73
N GLN A 314 1.22 15.89 17.16
CA GLN A 314 2.18 16.99 17.20
C GLN A 314 2.49 17.56 15.82
N TRP A 315 2.48 16.72 14.79
CA TRP A 315 2.60 17.17 13.40
C TRP A 315 1.34 17.81 12.84
N GLY A 316 0.20 17.72 13.52
CA GLY A 316 -1.06 18.27 13.03
C GLY A 316 -1.76 17.40 11.99
N ILE A 317 -1.54 16.09 12.00
CA ILE A 317 -2.31 15.16 11.16
C ILE A 317 -3.76 15.12 11.67
N ASP A 318 -4.73 15.12 10.76
CA ASP A 318 -6.17 15.13 11.03
C ASP A 318 -6.85 13.80 10.68
N PHE A 319 -6.29 13.06 9.72
CA PHE A 319 -6.89 11.85 9.17
C PHE A 319 -5.84 10.74 9.13
N ILE A 320 -6.19 9.56 9.59
CA ILE A 320 -5.34 8.36 9.53
C ILE A 320 -5.99 7.35 8.60
N LYS A 321 -5.28 7.00 7.51
CA LYS A 321 -5.56 5.80 6.72
C LYS A 321 -4.67 4.68 7.26
N ASN A 322 -5.24 3.73 7.99
CA ASN A 322 -4.49 2.64 8.60
C ASN A 322 -4.71 1.34 7.85
N ASP A 323 -3.70 0.96 7.11
CA ASP A 323 -3.75 -0.07 6.12
C ASP A 323 -3.22 -1.41 6.66
N CYS A 324 -3.57 -2.51 5.99
CA CYS A 324 -3.21 -3.85 6.40
C CYS A 324 -3.69 -4.23 7.82
N ILE A 325 -4.75 -3.60 8.33
CA ILE A 325 -5.28 -3.87 9.69
C ILE A 325 -6.65 -4.55 9.67
N PHE A 326 -7.37 -4.43 8.56
CA PHE A 326 -8.76 -4.84 8.38
C PHE A 326 -8.89 -5.93 7.31
N SER A 327 -8.30 -7.11 7.55
CA SER A 327 -8.43 -8.29 6.66
C SER A 327 -8.36 -9.60 7.45
N GLY A 328 -8.14 -10.76 6.81
CA GLY A 328 -8.16 -12.09 7.45
C GLY A 328 -7.26 -12.30 8.67
N ASN A 329 -6.28 -11.42 8.90
CA ASN A 329 -5.44 -11.41 10.09
C ASN A 329 -5.69 -10.18 10.99
N MET A 330 -6.92 -9.64 10.96
CA MET A 330 -7.36 -8.55 11.81
C MET A 330 -7.30 -8.95 13.28
N VAL A 331 -6.64 -8.11 14.07
CA VAL A 331 -6.61 -8.20 15.52
C VAL A 331 -7.37 -7.00 16.08
N GLN A 332 -8.62 -7.17 16.48
CA GLN A 332 -9.49 -6.06 16.92
C GLN A 332 -8.89 -5.25 18.07
N SER A 333 -8.16 -5.90 18.99
CA SER A 333 -7.47 -5.22 20.09
C SER A 333 -6.45 -4.19 19.59
N ASN A 334 -5.81 -4.40 18.44
CA ASN A 334 -4.89 -3.40 17.86
C ASN A 334 -5.63 -2.12 17.47
N ILE A 335 -6.82 -2.25 16.86
CA ILE A 335 -7.69 -1.12 16.51
C ILE A 335 -8.07 -0.34 17.79
N GLU A 336 -8.39 -1.03 18.89
CA GLU A 336 -8.72 -0.36 20.15
C GLU A 336 -7.53 0.33 20.83
N LEU A 337 -6.33 -0.24 20.73
CA LEU A 337 -5.12 0.42 21.23
C LEU A 337 -4.84 1.71 20.45
N VAL A 338 -5.01 1.69 19.12
CA VAL A 338 -4.92 2.91 18.30
C VAL A 338 -6.00 3.90 18.71
N ARG A 339 -7.25 3.47 18.87
CA ARG A 339 -8.37 4.33 19.27
C ARG A 339 -8.13 5.05 20.60
N LYS A 340 -7.59 4.33 21.60
CA LYS A 340 -7.16 4.91 22.88
C LYS A 340 -6.03 5.92 22.70
N SER A 341 -5.08 5.62 21.82
CA SER A 341 -3.96 6.53 21.52
C SER A 341 -4.46 7.82 20.89
N LEU A 342 -5.36 7.74 19.90
CA LEU A 342 -6.00 8.90 19.25
C LEU A 342 -6.73 9.76 20.28
N ALA A 343 -7.61 9.16 21.10
CA ALA A 343 -8.35 9.86 22.14
C ALA A 343 -7.45 10.56 23.16
N LYS A 344 -6.33 9.92 23.54
CA LYS A 344 -5.35 10.47 24.48
C LYS A 344 -4.68 11.75 23.97
N THR A 345 -4.56 11.92 22.66
CA THR A 345 -3.94 13.14 22.08
C THR A 345 -4.77 14.39 22.30
N GLY A 346 -6.09 14.26 22.50
CA GLY A 346 -7.04 15.38 22.56
C GLY A 346 -7.28 16.07 21.21
N ARG A 347 -6.68 15.59 20.12
CA ARG A 347 -6.95 16.04 18.75
C ARG A 347 -8.10 15.22 18.17
N ASP A 348 -8.96 15.88 17.41
CA ASP A 348 -10.02 15.21 16.66
C ASP A 348 -9.42 14.56 15.41
N PHE A 349 -9.43 13.23 15.38
CA PHE A 349 -8.88 12.43 14.28
C PHE A 349 -10.00 11.69 13.59
N GLU A 350 -9.98 11.70 12.26
CA GLU A 350 -10.68 10.70 11.47
C GLU A 350 -9.82 9.42 11.39
N TYR A 351 -10.44 8.27 11.66
CA TYR A 351 -9.75 6.98 11.60
C TYR A 351 -10.38 6.09 10.54
N SER A 352 -9.65 5.90 9.46
CA SER A 352 -9.99 5.06 8.31
C SER A 352 -9.18 3.77 8.34
N LEU A 353 -9.84 2.62 8.23
CA LEU A 353 -9.19 1.33 8.12
C LEU A 353 -9.18 0.85 6.66
N SER A 354 -8.06 0.25 6.26
CA SER A 354 -7.91 -0.37 4.95
C SER A 354 -7.47 -1.83 5.07
N PRO A 355 -8.03 -2.72 4.23
CA PRO A 355 -7.59 -4.10 4.13
C PRO A 355 -6.22 -4.17 3.44
N GLY A 356 -5.41 -5.15 3.84
CA GLY A 356 -4.14 -5.47 3.19
C GLY A 356 -4.27 -6.42 2.00
N GLY A 357 -5.49 -6.72 1.59
CA GLY A 357 -5.85 -7.79 0.65
C GLY A 357 -7.32 -8.20 0.86
N SER A 358 -7.88 -8.95 -0.09
CA SER A 358 -9.27 -9.39 -0.01
C SER A 358 -9.48 -10.55 0.97
N ASP A 359 -10.63 -10.56 1.64
CA ASP A 359 -11.05 -11.67 2.49
C ASP A 359 -12.55 -11.96 2.34
N PRO A 360 -12.98 -13.22 2.19
CA PRO A 360 -14.39 -13.55 2.03
C PRO A 360 -15.28 -13.21 3.24
N ASN A 361 -14.71 -12.84 4.40
CA ASN A 361 -15.45 -12.48 5.61
C ASN A 361 -15.50 -10.96 5.87
N GLU A 362 -15.24 -10.12 4.85
CA GLU A 362 -15.26 -8.64 4.95
C GLU A 362 -16.51 -8.10 5.67
N VAL A 363 -17.70 -8.65 5.42
CA VAL A 363 -18.95 -8.25 6.11
C VAL A 363 -18.90 -8.51 7.61
N ALA A 364 -18.44 -9.69 8.01
CA ALA A 364 -18.33 -10.03 9.43
C ALA A 364 -17.31 -9.14 10.15
N TYR A 365 -16.22 -8.78 9.47
CA TYR A 365 -15.24 -7.84 10.00
C TYR A 365 -15.84 -6.43 10.13
N ALA A 366 -16.57 -5.95 9.13
CA ALA A 366 -17.23 -4.64 9.16
C ALA A 366 -18.15 -4.49 10.38
N HIS A 367 -19.04 -5.46 10.63
CA HIS A 367 -19.92 -5.44 11.81
C HIS A 367 -19.13 -5.42 13.14
N ALA A 368 -17.93 -6.00 13.18
CA ALA A 368 -17.14 -6.05 14.39
C ALA A 368 -16.44 -4.72 14.73
N ILE A 369 -16.26 -3.82 13.74
CA ILE A 369 -15.46 -2.59 13.91
C ILE A 369 -16.18 -1.29 13.56
N ALA A 370 -17.37 -1.34 12.96
CA ALA A 370 -18.08 -0.13 12.52
C ALA A 370 -18.35 0.84 13.68
N ASP A 371 -18.52 0.34 14.90
CA ASP A 371 -18.71 1.16 16.10
C ASP A 371 -17.42 1.76 16.71
N LYS A 372 -16.27 1.54 16.07
CA LYS A 372 -14.94 1.91 16.61
C LYS A 372 -14.20 2.94 15.77
N VAL A 373 -14.55 3.09 14.49
CA VAL A 373 -13.80 3.88 13.52
C VAL A 373 -14.73 4.81 12.74
N SER A 374 -14.18 5.74 11.97
CA SER A 374 -14.97 6.64 11.12
C SER A 374 -15.26 6.04 9.76
N ILE A 375 -14.28 5.30 9.23
CA ILE A 375 -14.31 4.76 7.87
C ILE A 375 -13.65 3.39 7.88
N TYR A 376 -14.15 2.44 7.10
CA TYR A 376 -13.52 1.14 6.93
C TYR A 376 -13.77 0.59 5.53
N ARG A 377 -12.70 0.28 4.82
CA ARG A 377 -12.78 -0.13 3.42
C ARG A 377 -13.18 -1.60 3.29
N VAL A 378 -14.26 -1.86 2.58
CA VAL A 378 -14.95 -3.16 2.48
C VAL A 378 -14.79 -3.79 1.10
N THR A 379 -13.74 -3.42 0.39
CA THR A 379 -13.38 -3.91 -0.93
C THR A 379 -11.87 -4.11 -1.02
N SER A 380 -11.40 -4.89 -1.99
CA SER A 380 -9.99 -4.81 -2.41
C SER A 380 -9.70 -3.49 -3.11
N ASP A 381 -8.41 -3.17 -3.31
CA ASP A 381 -7.96 -2.03 -4.13
C ASP A 381 -8.75 -1.91 -5.45
N TRP A 382 -9.45 -0.78 -5.61
CA TRP A 382 -10.27 -0.48 -6.77
C TRP A 382 -9.45 0.18 -7.87
N HIS A 383 -9.33 -0.54 -8.99
CA HIS A 383 -8.57 -0.10 -10.16
C HIS A 383 -9.42 0.12 -11.42
N GLY A 384 -10.74 0.29 -11.24
CA GLY A 384 -11.70 0.37 -12.34
C GLY A 384 -12.14 -1.01 -12.85
N GLY A 385 -13.24 -1.04 -13.60
CA GLY A 385 -13.79 -2.28 -14.18
C GLY A 385 -15.26 -2.49 -13.82
N ASP A 386 -15.63 -3.76 -13.61
CA ASP A 386 -16.99 -4.15 -13.26
C ASP A 386 -17.34 -3.83 -11.81
N LEU A 387 -18.51 -3.20 -11.59
CA LEU A 387 -19.00 -2.78 -10.27
C LEU A 387 -19.86 -3.86 -9.58
N SER A 388 -20.02 -5.05 -10.14
CA SER A 388 -20.89 -6.11 -9.57
C SER A 388 -20.62 -6.38 -8.09
N TYR A 389 -19.34 -6.52 -7.70
CA TYR A 389 -18.95 -6.71 -6.30
C TYR A 389 -19.32 -5.52 -5.41
N HIS A 390 -19.14 -4.29 -5.90
CA HIS A 390 -19.48 -3.08 -5.16
C HIS A 390 -20.99 -2.99 -4.89
N PHE A 391 -21.82 -3.43 -5.85
CA PHE A 391 -23.26 -3.53 -5.63
C PHE A 391 -23.63 -4.61 -4.61
N ASP A 392 -22.96 -5.77 -4.64
CA ASP A 392 -23.20 -6.84 -3.67
C ASP A 392 -22.85 -6.37 -2.25
N ILE A 393 -21.61 -5.89 -2.05
CA ILE A 393 -21.13 -5.52 -0.73
C ILE A 393 -21.82 -4.27 -0.16
N ALA A 394 -22.17 -3.29 -1.01
CA ALA A 394 -22.94 -2.14 -0.55
C ALA A 394 -24.30 -2.57 0.00
N HIS A 395 -24.98 -3.51 -0.69
CA HIS A 395 -26.27 -4.03 -0.22
C HIS A 395 -26.14 -4.84 1.07
N GLU A 396 -25.11 -5.69 1.18
CA GLU A 396 -24.86 -6.49 2.39
C GLU A 396 -24.56 -5.64 3.63
N LEU A 397 -24.11 -4.40 3.45
CA LEU A 397 -23.71 -3.48 4.52
C LEU A 397 -24.61 -2.26 4.68
N GLU A 398 -25.80 -2.26 4.06
CA GLU A 398 -26.71 -1.11 4.09
C GLU A 398 -27.16 -0.72 5.51
N ASP A 399 -27.17 -1.68 6.44
CA ASP A 399 -27.50 -1.46 7.85
C ASP A 399 -26.36 -0.80 8.66
N LEU A 400 -25.14 -0.79 8.13
CA LEU A 400 -23.98 -0.12 8.73
C LEU A 400 -23.74 1.29 8.20
N ILE A 401 -24.54 1.77 7.25
CA ILE A 401 -24.40 3.12 6.69
C ILE A 401 -24.70 4.19 7.75
N GLY A 402 -23.68 4.92 8.20
CA GLY A 402 -23.83 6.03 9.13
C GLY A 402 -24.20 5.61 10.55
N VAL A 403 -23.74 4.44 11.00
CA VAL A 403 -23.88 4.00 12.41
C VAL A 403 -23.00 4.85 13.33
N SER A 404 -23.22 4.81 14.64
CA SER A 404 -22.31 5.46 15.59
C SER A 404 -20.91 4.88 15.46
N GLY A 405 -19.90 5.73 15.28
CA GLY A 405 -18.52 5.32 15.05
C GLY A 405 -17.56 5.87 16.11
N LEU A 406 -16.39 6.33 15.65
CA LEU A 406 -15.37 6.90 16.51
C LEU A 406 -15.89 8.14 17.27
N GLY A 407 -15.76 8.13 18.60
CA GLY A 407 -16.11 9.28 19.45
C GLY A 407 -17.61 9.57 19.42
N THR A 408 -18.00 10.77 18.97
CA THR A 408 -19.40 11.15 18.75
C THR A 408 -19.76 11.17 17.26
N GLY A 409 -18.85 10.74 16.39
CA GLY A 409 -19.01 10.73 14.94
C GLY A 409 -19.81 9.53 14.43
N LEU A 410 -20.03 9.51 13.13
CA LEU A 410 -20.63 8.39 12.41
C LEU A 410 -19.55 7.53 11.75
N SER A 411 -19.92 6.31 11.37
CA SER A 411 -19.07 5.38 10.65
C SER A 411 -19.67 5.00 9.31
N PHE A 412 -18.83 4.86 8.28
CA PHE A 412 -19.25 4.58 6.92
C PHE A 412 -18.43 3.45 6.29
N PRO A 413 -19.09 2.46 5.63
CA PRO A 413 -18.42 1.53 4.73
C PRO A 413 -17.76 2.30 3.58
N ASP A 414 -16.50 1.97 3.29
CA ASP A 414 -15.73 2.57 2.20
C ASP A 414 -15.58 1.60 1.04
N LEU A 415 -16.14 1.98 -0.10
CA LEU A 415 -16.09 1.25 -1.36
C LEU A 415 -14.77 1.48 -2.11
N ASP A 416 -13.81 2.17 -1.50
CA ASP A 416 -12.53 2.61 -2.03
C ASP A 416 -12.64 3.86 -2.92
N MET A 417 -11.53 4.26 -3.53
CA MET A 417 -11.39 5.53 -4.21
C MET A 417 -12.33 5.71 -5.42
N LEU A 418 -12.73 6.95 -5.66
CA LEU A 418 -13.18 7.40 -6.98
C LEU A 418 -11.99 7.31 -7.94
N HIS A 419 -12.03 6.33 -8.84
CA HIS A 419 -10.91 6.03 -9.72
C HIS A 419 -10.90 6.99 -10.92
N PRO A 420 -9.78 7.64 -11.24
CA PRO A 420 -9.64 8.37 -12.47
C PRO A 420 -8.98 7.52 -13.54
N TYR A 421 -9.81 7.05 -14.47
CA TYR A 421 -9.46 6.77 -15.86
C TYR A 421 -8.15 6.00 -16.12
N LYS A 422 -8.25 4.67 -16.14
CA LYS A 422 -7.58 3.87 -17.17
C LYS A 422 -8.61 3.17 -18.07
N ASN A 423 -8.74 3.71 -19.30
CA ASN A 423 -9.08 2.99 -20.54
C ASN A 423 -10.53 2.56 -20.86
N THR A 424 -11.59 3.24 -20.42
CA THR A 424 -12.89 3.18 -21.14
C THR A 424 -13.40 4.58 -21.48
N ARG A 425 -13.51 4.84 -22.78
CA ARG A 425 -13.64 6.15 -23.42
C ARG A 425 -15.10 6.61 -23.56
N THR A 426 -15.95 6.28 -22.59
CA THR A 426 -17.37 6.67 -22.56
C THR A 426 -17.76 6.97 -21.12
N ASP A 427 -18.14 8.21 -20.85
CA ASP A 427 -18.41 8.84 -19.53
C ASP A 427 -19.57 8.21 -18.70
N LEU A 428 -19.97 6.98 -19.02
CA LEU A 428 -21.08 6.27 -18.40
C LEU A 428 -20.67 5.58 -17.09
N ASP A 429 -19.43 5.13 -16.96
CA ASP A 429 -18.98 4.37 -15.78
C ASP A 429 -18.78 5.26 -14.54
N PHE A 430 -18.25 6.48 -14.72
CA PHE A 430 -17.98 7.37 -13.59
C PHE A 430 -19.26 7.95 -12.98
N LYS A 431 -20.25 8.32 -13.81
CA LYS A 431 -21.58 8.71 -13.33
C LYS A 431 -22.25 7.58 -12.54
N LEU A 432 -22.12 6.33 -13.00
CA LEU A 432 -22.61 5.17 -12.28
C LEU A 432 -21.88 4.99 -10.93
N GLN A 433 -20.55 5.06 -10.91
CA GLN A 433 -19.75 4.98 -9.69
C GLN A 433 -20.15 6.07 -8.69
N MET A 434 -20.18 7.33 -9.13
CA MET A 434 -20.59 8.47 -8.29
C MET A 434 -22.01 8.29 -7.75
N THR A 435 -22.93 7.75 -8.55
CA THR A 435 -24.30 7.47 -8.10
C THR A 435 -24.32 6.40 -6.99
N LEU A 436 -23.60 5.29 -7.17
CA LEU A 436 -23.49 4.23 -6.17
C LEU A 436 -22.81 4.73 -4.89
N TRP A 437 -21.65 5.38 -5.00
CA TRP A 437 -20.92 5.91 -3.84
C TRP A 437 -21.78 6.89 -3.05
N SER A 438 -22.51 7.78 -3.73
CA SER A 438 -23.34 8.79 -3.06
C SER A 438 -24.55 8.17 -2.36
N ILE A 439 -25.27 7.25 -3.02
CA ILE A 439 -26.46 6.63 -2.41
C ILE A 439 -26.10 5.56 -1.37
N ALA A 440 -24.93 4.93 -1.43
CA ALA A 440 -24.40 4.07 -0.39
C ALA A 440 -23.69 4.84 0.74
N ARG A 441 -23.55 6.17 0.58
CA ARG A 441 -22.78 7.07 1.46
C ARG A 441 -21.34 6.61 1.72
N SER A 442 -20.71 5.98 0.72
CA SER A 442 -19.27 5.73 0.75
C SER A 442 -18.50 7.07 0.78
N PRO A 443 -17.35 7.16 1.44
CA PRO A 443 -16.49 8.34 1.37
C PRO A 443 -16.13 8.66 -0.09
N LEU A 444 -16.24 9.94 -0.47
CA LEU A 444 -15.87 10.42 -1.80
C LEU A 444 -14.38 10.77 -1.83
N ILE A 445 -13.54 9.74 -1.94
CA ILE A 445 -12.09 9.89 -1.94
C ILE A 445 -11.59 9.85 -3.38
N TYR A 446 -11.18 10.99 -3.95
CA TYR A 446 -10.60 11.01 -5.29
C TYR A 446 -9.17 10.44 -5.29
N GLY A 447 -8.93 9.40 -6.10
CA GLY A 447 -7.66 8.64 -6.13
C GLY A 447 -6.61 9.14 -7.13
N GLY A 448 -6.86 10.23 -7.85
CA GLY A 448 -6.05 10.66 -8.98
C GLY A 448 -5.23 11.92 -8.81
N ASP A 449 -4.48 12.24 -9.86
CA ASP A 449 -3.90 13.57 -10.02
C ASP A 449 -4.93 14.57 -10.52
N ILE A 450 -5.49 15.36 -9.60
CA ILE A 450 -6.41 16.45 -9.94
C ILE A 450 -5.76 17.57 -10.77
N ARG A 451 -4.44 17.57 -10.91
CA ARG A 451 -3.70 18.49 -11.80
C ARG A 451 -3.62 17.95 -13.22
N SER A 452 -4.00 16.68 -13.44
CA SER A 452 -3.88 16.03 -14.74
C SER A 452 -4.62 16.81 -15.81
N THR A 453 -3.95 17.04 -16.94
CA THR A 453 -4.56 17.65 -18.12
C THR A 453 -5.61 16.74 -18.78
N SER A 454 -5.72 15.47 -18.35
CA SER A 454 -6.78 14.57 -18.80
C SER A 454 -8.13 14.87 -18.14
N LEU A 455 -8.17 15.68 -17.08
CA LEU A 455 -9.42 16.07 -16.43
C LEU A 455 -10.03 17.27 -17.15
N THR A 456 -11.30 17.12 -17.47
CA THR A 456 -12.13 18.12 -18.14
C THR A 456 -13.04 18.83 -17.15
N ALA A 457 -13.68 19.91 -17.59
CA ALA A 457 -14.69 20.59 -16.77
C ALA A 457 -15.89 19.67 -16.45
N ASP A 458 -16.23 18.76 -17.38
CA ASP A 458 -17.33 17.81 -17.19
C ASP A 458 -16.97 16.77 -16.11
N ASP A 459 -15.71 16.32 -16.05
CA ASP A 459 -15.24 15.42 -14.98
C ASP A 459 -15.35 16.08 -13.60
N PHE A 460 -14.92 17.35 -13.50
CA PHE A 460 -15.10 18.12 -12.27
C PHE A 460 -16.57 18.32 -11.95
N ALA A 461 -17.43 18.60 -12.93
CA ALA A 461 -18.86 18.76 -12.71
C ALA A 461 -19.52 17.49 -12.14
N LEU A 462 -19.02 16.30 -12.51
CA LEU A 462 -19.50 15.04 -11.93
C LEU A 462 -19.14 14.92 -10.44
N MET A 463 -17.92 15.29 -10.06
CA MET A 463 -17.46 15.25 -8.66
C MET A 463 -18.02 16.39 -7.80
N THR A 464 -18.41 17.50 -8.42
CA THR A 464 -18.79 18.74 -7.72
C THR A 464 -20.27 19.09 -7.85
N ASN A 465 -21.10 18.14 -8.28
CA ASN A 465 -22.54 18.35 -8.37
C ASN A 465 -23.17 18.46 -6.96
N PRO A 466 -23.62 19.65 -6.52
CA PRO A 466 -24.10 19.84 -5.16
C PRO A 466 -25.34 19.01 -4.83
N GLU A 467 -26.21 18.73 -5.82
CA GLU A 467 -27.42 17.94 -5.58
C GLU A 467 -27.11 16.45 -5.37
N VAL A 468 -26.07 15.93 -6.00
CA VAL A 468 -25.57 14.57 -5.79
C VAL A 468 -24.82 14.47 -4.46
N LEU A 469 -23.99 15.47 -4.14
CA LEU A 469 -23.28 15.55 -2.87
C LEU A 469 -24.22 15.66 -1.67
N ASP A 470 -25.35 16.37 -1.81
CA ASP A 470 -26.42 16.39 -0.80
C ASP A 470 -26.94 14.99 -0.47
N VAL A 471 -26.96 14.06 -1.45
CA VAL A 471 -27.33 12.66 -1.17
C VAL A 471 -26.29 12.01 -0.28
N GLN A 472 -25.00 12.16 -0.59
CA GLN A 472 -23.92 11.56 0.19
C GLN A 472 -23.88 12.08 1.64
N GLU A 473 -24.15 13.37 1.83
CA GLU A 473 -24.04 14.03 3.14
C GLU A 473 -25.32 13.91 3.98
N LEU A 474 -26.49 14.13 3.36
CA LEU A 474 -27.74 14.37 4.09
C LEU A 474 -28.71 13.19 4.08
N SER A 475 -28.43 12.14 3.30
CA SER A 475 -29.34 10.99 3.23
C SER A 475 -29.24 10.08 4.45
N SER A 476 -30.33 9.36 4.72
CA SER A 476 -30.39 8.34 5.78
C SER A 476 -31.31 7.19 5.36
N LYS A 477 -31.25 6.05 6.05
CA LYS A 477 -32.02 4.84 5.71
C LYS A 477 -31.81 4.41 4.25
N ASN A 478 -30.57 4.53 3.80
CA ASN A 478 -30.11 4.12 2.49
C ASN A 478 -30.21 2.60 2.40
N ARG A 479 -30.84 2.09 1.34
CA ARG A 479 -30.99 0.66 1.12
C ARG A 479 -31.21 0.34 -0.34
N GLN A 480 -30.86 -0.88 -0.73
CA GLN A 480 -31.30 -1.44 -1.99
C GLN A 480 -32.81 -1.76 -1.90
N VAL A 481 -33.58 -1.31 -2.89
CA VAL A 481 -35.00 -1.66 -3.01
C VAL A 481 -35.13 -3.01 -3.71
N PHE A 482 -34.46 -3.18 -4.85
CA PHE A 482 -34.34 -4.44 -5.55
C PHE A 482 -33.15 -4.43 -6.52
N ARG A 483 -32.75 -5.64 -6.94
CA ARG A 483 -31.81 -5.87 -8.03
C ARG A 483 -32.30 -7.05 -8.88
N SER A 484 -32.47 -6.83 -10.19
CA SER A 484 -32.91 -7.86 -11.15
C SER A 484 -32.44 -7.52 -12.55
N ASP A 485 -32.00 -8.53 -13.31
CA ASP A 485 -31.71 -8.43 -14.75
C ASP A 485 -30.80 -7.25 -15.16
N GLY A 486 -29.77 -6.98 -14.34
CA GLY A 486 -28.83 -5.86 -14.58
C GLY A 486 -29.34 -4.50 -14.12
N VAL A 487 -30.55 -4.40 -13.56
CA VAL A 487 -31.07 -3.19 -12.92
C VAL A 487 -30.83 -3.27 -11.42
N VAL A 488 -30.34 -2.17 -10.85
CA VAL A 488 -30.17 -1.98 -9.40
C VAL A 488 -30.91 -0.69 -9.00
N VAL A 489 -31.80 -0.78 -8.01
CA VAL A 489 -32.54 0.37 -7.47
C VAL A 489 -32.22 0.54 -6.01
N TRP A 490 -31.82 1.76 -5.63
CA TRP A 490 -31.61 2.17 -4.25
C TRP A 490 -32.53 3.32 -3.87
N ALA A 491 -32.88 3.40 -2.59
CA ALA A 491 -33.64 4.51 -2.04
C ALA A 491 -33.05 4.97 -0.71
N ALA A 492 -33.25 6.25 -0.40
CA ALA A 492 -32.88 6.84 0.88
C ALA A 492 -33.83 7.96 1.28
N SER A 493 -33.96 8.21 2.57
CA SER A 493 -34.65 9.40 3.09
C SER A 493 -33.76 10.63 2.97
N GLY A 494 -34.33 11.75 2.54
CA GLY A 494 -33.66 13.06 2.45
C GLY A 494 -34.30 14.12 3.34
N PRO A 495 -33.68 15.31 3.45
CA PRO A 495 -34.22 16.42 4.23
C PRO A 495 -35.62 16.85 3.78
N GLY A 496 -36.45 17.31 4.73
CA GLY A 496 -37.76 17.90 4.42
C GLY A 496 -38.76 16.89 3.84
N GLU A 497 -38.78 15.66 4.38
CA GLU A 497 -39.65 14.55 3.92
C GLU A 497 -39.46 14.21 2.43
N SER A 498 -38.24 14.38 1.91
CA SER A 498 -37.90 13.95 0.55
C SER A 498 -37.38 12.52 0.54
N THR A 499 -37.44 11.89 -0.63
CA THR A 499 -36.90 10.54 -0.87
C THR A 499 -35.95 10.60 -2.06
N TYR A 500 -34.71 10.15 -1.88
CA TYR A 500 -33.77 9.93 -2.96
C TYR A 500 -33.95 8.55 -3.57
N ILE A 501 -33.79 8.44 -4.89
CA ILE A 501 -33.88 7.18 -5.63
C ILE A 501 -32.76 7.13 -6.65
N ALA A 502 -31.92 6.11 -6.59
CA ALA A 502 -30.95 5.80 -7.63
C ALA A 502 -31.47 4.66 -8.51
N LEU A 503 -31.54 4.88 -9.82
CA LEU A 503 -31.90 3.88 -10.82
C LEU A 503 -30.65 3.60 -11.67
N MET A 504 -30.11 2.39 -11.58
CA MET A 504 -28.85 2.02 -12.20
C MET A 504 -29.03 0.79 -13.09
N ASN A 505 -28.42 0.79 -14.26
CA ASN A 505 -28.51 -0.30 -15.24
C ASN A 505 -27.11 -0.72 -15.71
N THR A 506 -26.65 -1.86 -15.20
CA THR A 506 -25.40 -2.53 -15.57
C THR A 506 -25.56 -3.47 -16.77
N GLY A 507 -26.79 -3.66 -17.27
CA GLY A 507 -27.07 -4.46 -18.46
C GLY A 507 -26.71 -3.75 -19.77
N GLU A 508 -26.54 -4.51 -20.86
CA GLU A 508 -26.14 -3.96 -22.17
C GLU A 508 -27.20 -3.09 -22.86
N SER A 509 -28.48 -3.32 -22.56
CA SER A 509 -29.62 -2.68 -23.23
C SER A 509 -30.39 -1.78 -22.28
N ALA A 510 -31.07 -0.78 -22.83
CA ALA A 510 -31.95 0.07 -22.04
C ALA A 510 -33.05 -0.77 -21.37
N ALA A 511 -33.30 -0.51 -20.09
CA ALA A 511 -34.29 -1.21 -19.28
C ALA A 511 -35.37 -0.25 -18.82
N SER A 512 -36.64 -0.66 -18.87
CA SER A 512 -37.74 0.08 -18.25
C SER A 512 -37.80 -0.28 -16.78
N VAL A 513 -37.46 0.66 -15.91
CA VAL A 513 -37.47 0.49 -14.47
C VAL A 513 -38.74 1.12 -13.90
N ASN A 514 -39.48 0.34 -13.12
CA ASN A 514 -40.68 0.77 -12.42
C ASN A 514 -40.48 0.54 -10.92
N VAL A 515 -40.60 1.61 -10.13
CA VAL A 515 -40.51 1.57 -8.68
C VAL A 515 -41.83 2.07 -8.12
N SER A 516 -42.55 1.24 -7.38
CA SER A 516 -43.80 1.67 -6.76
C SER A 516 -43.53 2.60 -5.58
N PHE A 517 -44.47 3.49 -5.28
CA PHE A 517 -44.37 4.34 -4.09
C PHE A 517 -44.44 3.52 -2.80
N ALA A 518 -45.17 2.39 -2.80
CA ALA A 518 -45.17 1.45 -1.68
C ALA A 518 -43.77 0.90 -1.37
N ASP A 519 -42.99 0.54 -2.40
CA ASP A 519 -41.60 0.07 -2.23
C ASP A 519 -40.69 1.14 -1.60
N LEU A 520 -41.09 2.41 -1.67
CA LEU A 520 -40.39 3.57 -1.11
C LEU A 520 -40.96 4.01 0.25
N GLY A 521 -42.00 3.35 0.75
CA GLY A 521 -42.73 3.77 1.96
C GLY A 521 -43.56 5.03 1.78
N ILE A 522 -43.92 5.37 0.54
CA ILE A 522 -44.81 6.48 0.17
C ILE A 522 -46.21 5.89 -0.11
N GLY A 523 -47.29 6.62 0.22
CA GLY A 523 -48.65 6.16 -0.04
C GLY A 523 -48.89 5.86 -1.52
N GLU A 524 -49.50 4.72 -1.84
CA GLU A 524 -49.69 4.20 -3.20
C GLU A 524 -50.43 5.15 -4.15
N ASP A 525 -51.35 5.96 -3.61
CA ASP A 525 -52.13 6.93 -4.37
C ASP A 525 -51.47 8.33 -4.39
N SER A 526 -50.22 8.45 -3.96
CA SER A 526 -49.56 9.76 -3.89
C SER A 526 -49.13 10.28 -5.25
N THR A 527 -49.03 11.60 -5.34
CA THR A 527 -48.33 12.33 -6.40
C THR A 527 -47.14 13.04 -5.79
N CYS A 528 -45.97 12.93 -6.41
CA CYS A 528 -44.74 13.58 -5.96
C CYS A 528 -44.14 14.43 -7.09
N GLN A 529 -43.38 15.46 -6.74
CA GLN A 529 -42.48 16.13 -7.66
C GLN A 529 -41.17 15.34 -7.71
N ALA A 530 -40.62 15.12 -8.90
CA ALA A 530 -39.30 14.52 -9.06
C ALA A 530 -38.33 15.49 -9.70
N ARG A 531 -37.11 15.51 -9.19
CA ARG A 531 -35.99 16.24 -9.75
C ARG A 531 -34.87 15.28 -10.09
N ASP A 532 -34.36 15.34 -11.31
CA ASP A 532 -33.15 14.65 -11.75
C ASP A 532 -31.93 15.46 -11.32
N LEU A 533 -31.12 14.88 -10.43
CA LEU A 533 -30.01 15.57 -9.79
C LEU A 533 -28.81 15.71 -10.71
N TRP A 534 -28.70 14.84 -11.72
CA TRP A 534 -27.63 14.91 -12.71
C TRP A 534 -27.94 15.93 -13.80
N ASP A 535 -29.19 15.96 -14.27
CA ASP A 535 -29.60 16.91 -15.31
C ASP A 535 -30.03 18.29 -14.75
N HIS A 536 -30.23 18.40 -13.42
CA HIS A 536 -30.84 19.55 -12.77
C HIS A 536 -32.26 19.87 -13.29
N LEU A 537 -32.99 18.85 -13.74
CA LEU A 537 -34.28 18.99 -14.40
C LEU A 537 -35.40 18.37 -13.57
N ASP A 538 -36.48 19.13 -13.40
CA ASP A 538 -37.71 18.58 -12.87
C ASP A 538 -38.34 17.64 -13.90
N LYS A 539 -38.83 16.49 -13.44
CA LYS A 539 -39.43 15.47 -14.29
C LYS A 539 -40.84 15.16 -13.80
N GLU A 540 -41.75 14.93 -14.74
CA GLU A 540 -43.09 14.49 -14.41
C GLU A 540 -43.09 13.03 -13.91
N MET A 541 -43.95 12.75 -12.94
CA MET A 541 -44.13 11.42 -12.36
C MET A 541 -45.52 10.86 -12.62
N ALA A 542 -45.58 9.55 -12.82
CA ALA A 542 -46.83 8.83 -12.84
C ALA A 542 -47.42 8.79 -11.41
N LEU A 543 -48.74 8.64 -11.32
CA LEU A 543 -49.39 8.40 -10.04
C LEU A 543 -48.84 7.11 -9.42
N GLY A 544 -48.44 7.16 -8.14
CA GLY A 544 -48.05 5.99 -7.38
C GLY A 544 -46.75 5.29 -7.77
N SER A 545 -45.98 5.81 -8.74
CA SER A 545 -44.75 5.13 -9.19
C SER A 545 -43.76 6.03 -9.93
N VAL A 546 -42.49 5.61 -9.92
CA VAL A 546 -41.42 6.13 -10.76
C VAL A 546 -41.19 5.17 -11.92
N ILE A 547 -41.47 5.61 -13.15
CA ILE A 547 -41.21 4.84 -14.38
C ILE A 547 -40.19 5.57 -15.24
N ARG A 548 -39.05 4.92 -15.52
CA ARG A 548 -37.98 5.46 -16.35
C ARG A 548 -37.34 4.40 -17.25
N SER A 549 -37.02 4.78 -18.48
CA SER A 549 -36.12 3.99 -19.31
C SER A 549 -34.68 4.37 -18.98
N VAL A 550 -33.97 3.48 -18.29
CA VAL A 550 -32.56 3.67 -17.92
C VAL A 550 -31.69 3.10 -19.04
N PRO A 551 -30.81 3.91 -19.67
CA PRO A 551 -29.91 3.43 -20.71
C PRO A 551 -29.11 2.20 -20.24
N GLY A 552 -28.82 1.27 -21.15
CA GLY A 552 -27.86 0.20 -20.89
C GLY A 552 -26.43 0.75 -20.90
N ARG A 553 -25.46 -0.13 -20.60
CA ARG A 553 -24.03 0.19 -20.49
C ARG A 553 -23.78 1.24 -19.41
N ASN A 554 -24.16 0.90 -18.19
CA ASN A 554 -23.90 1.68 -16.98
C ASN A 554 -24.68 3.00 -16.94
N GLY A 555 -25.93 2.99 -17.42
CA GLY A 555 -26.83 4.13 -17.28
C GLY A 555 -27.25 4.33 -15.82
N ALA A 556 -27.26 5.59 -15.36
CA ALA A 556 -27.66 5.96 -14.01
C ALA A 556 -28.51 7.23 -13.99
N PHE A 557 -29.61 7.18 -13.21
CA PHE A 557 -30.36 8.34 -12.76
C PHE A 557 -30.31 8.42 -11.23
N LEU A 558 -30.24 9.64 -10.71
CA LEU A 558 -30.40 9.92 -9.29
C LEU A 558 -31.50 10.98 -9.18
N LEU A 559 -32.59 10.63 -8.51
CA LEU A 559 -33.79 11.45 -8.41
C LEU A 559 -34.05 11.85 -6.96
N LYS A 560 -34.56 13.05 -6.75
CA LYS A 560 -35.17 13.47 -5.48
C LYS A 560 -36.67 13.62 -5.67
N LEU A 561 -37.43 12.82 -4.93
CA LEU A 561 -38.87 12.98 -4.77
C LEU A 561 -39.16 13.93 -3.62
N SER A 562 -40.09 14.85 -3.81
CA SER A 562 -40.52 15.79 -2.77
C SER A 562 -41.97 16.20 -2.96
N GLY A 563 -42.55 16.80 -1.92
CA GLY A 563 -43.93 17.31 -1.96
C GLY A 563 -44.96 16.20 -2.23
N CYS A 564 -44.68 14.97 -1.79
CA CYS A 564 -45.55 13.83 -1.97
C CYS A 564 -46.88 14.04 -1.23
N ARG A 565 -48.01 13.93 -1.94
CA ARG A 565 -49.35 14.10 -1.39
C ARG A 565 -50.25 12.99 -1.87
N GLU A 566 -50.99 12.37 -0.96
CA GLU A 566 -52.07 11.45 -1.34
C GLU A 566 -53.00 12.15 -2.32
N GLY A 567 -53.24 11.51 -3.45
CA GLY A 567 -54.20 11.98 -4.43
C GLY A 567 -55.56 12.08 -3.75
N THR A 568 -56.15 13.28 -3.75
CA THR A 568 -57.58 13.39 -3.47
C THR A 568 -58.28 12.60 -4.57
N ALA A 569 -58.83 11.44 -4.22
CA ALA A 569 -59.79 10.74 -5.05
C ALA A 569 -60.93 11.71 -5.35
N LEU A 570 -60.88 12.36 -6.51
CA LEU A 570 -62.03 12.99 -7.11
C LEU A 570 -62.96 11.85 -7.52
N TRP A 571 -63.79 11.42 -6.57
CA TRP A 571 -64.97 10.61 -6.86
C TRP A 571 -65.85 11.43 -7.80
N LEU A 572 -65.72 11.17 -9.11
CA LEU A 572 -66.59 11.72 -10.16
C LEU A 572 -67.91 10.94 -10.22
#